data_AF-A0A5S4YFF0-F1
#
_entry.id   AF-A0A5S4YFF0-F1
#
_cell.length_a   1.000
_cell.length_b   1.000
_cell.length_c   1.000
_cell.angle_alpha   90.00
_cell.angle_beta   90.00
_cell.angle_gamma   90.00
#
_symmetry.space_group_name_H-M   'P 1'
#
loop_
_entity.id
_entity.type
_entity.pdbx_description
1 polymer ?
#
loop_
_entity_poly.entity_id
_entity_poly.type
_entity_poly.pdbx_seq_one_letter_code
_entity_poly.pdbx_strand_id
1 'polypeptide(L)'
;MLHRRGTLMRLTIYTGILLASGFTCLTPAVAADPTGDWRVADEVANIRVAQCNGSMWGAVAWEKAPGGRDENNPDVSKKNRPTMGMPTLIDMKKKPGVDQWEGQVYNAKDGQLYSATITPVGADQLEIKGCVMGFLCGGETWTRVGPPIPASPANTAAKGGAPKTTGAAPKAAGTAAAAPAPATAAPKSAAAAKPGQKGVADVVGDICLLPEIAGFAH
;
A
#
# COMPACT_ATOMS: atom_id res chain seq x y z
N MET A 1 66.34 -66.03 29.76
CA MET A 1 65.62 -66.87 28.79
C MET A 1 64.94 -65.96 27.76
N LEU A 2 65.12 -66.29 26.48
CA LEU A 2 64.41 -65.93 25.23
C LEU A 2 63.32 -64.83 25.28
N HIS A 3 63.45 -63.72 24.53
CA HIS A 3 63.11 -63.50 23.10
C HIS A 3 61.61 -63.39 22.75
N ARG A 4 61.20 -62.19 22.26
CA ARG A 4 60.37 -61.85 21.06
C ARG A 4 59.50 -60.60 21.33
N ARG A 5 59.68 -59.43 20.73
CA ARG A 5 59.53 -58.96 19.32
C ARG A 5 58.11 -59.11 18.73
N GLY A 6 57.53 -57.96 18.34
CA GLY A 6 56.31 -57.79 17.53
C GLY A 6 55.26 -56.97 18.29
N THR A 7 54.68 -55.87 17.81
CA THR A 7 54.49 -55.38 16.44
C THR A 7 54.09 -53.90 16.51
N LEU A 8 54.67 -53.05 15.66
CA LEU A 8 54.12 -51.73 15.36
C LEU A 8 52.71 -51.89 14.78
N MET A 9 51.72 -51.19 15.33
CA MET A 9 50.50 -50.86 14.59
C MET A 9 50.19 -49.38 14.83
N ARG A 10 50.46 -48.58 13.81
CA ARG A 10 49.98 -47.21 13.66
C ARG A 10 48.45 -47.24 13.60
N LEU A 11 47.79 -46.40 14.39
CA LEU A 11 46.45 -45.93 14.04
C LEU A 11 46.34 -44.43 14.38
N THR A 12 46.64 -43.62 13.38
CA THR A 12 46.19 -42.23 13.25
C THR A 12 44.66 -42.19 13.29
N ILE A 13 44.07 -41.43 14.22
CA ILE A 13 42.67 -41.02 14.14
C ILE A 13 42.63 -39.49 14.03
N TYR A 14 42.16 -39.05 12.88
CA TYR A 14 41.93 -37.67 12.47
C TYR A 14 40.68 -37.08 13.13
N THR A 15 40.81 -35.84 13.59
CA THR A 15 39.97 -34.65 13.35
C THR A 15 38.44 -34.74 13.37
N GLY A 16 37.81 -33.85 14.16
CA GLY A 16 36.41 -33.47 14.00
C GLY A 16 35.98 -32.31 14.91
N ILE A 17 36.48 -31.09 14.64
CA ILE A 17 35.92 -29.87 15.25
C ILE A 17 34.56 -29.60 14.57
N LEU A 18 33.48 -29.89 15.29
CA LEU A 18 32.12 -29.57 14.90
C LEU A 18 31.89 -28.06 15.00
N LEU A 19 32.03 -27.36 13.87
CA LEU A 19 31.51 -26.01 13.68
C LEU A 19 29.99 -26.10 13.53
N ALA A 20 29.26 -25.97 14.64
CA ALA A 20 27.82 -25.75 14.64
C ALA A 20 27.54 -24.31 14.18
N SER A 21 27.51 -24.08 12.88
CA SER A 21 27.03 -22.84 12.27
C SER A 21 25.51 -22.74 12.49
N GLY A 22 25.11 -21.86 13.41
CA GLY A 22 23.72 -21.52 13.66
C GLY A 22 23.07 -20.95 12.40
N PHE A 23 22.08 -21.68 11.89
CA PHE A 23 21.18 -21.22 10.83
C PHE A 23 20.24 -20.14 11.42
N THR A 24 20.70 -18.90 11.50
CA THR A 24 19.79 -17.76 11.74
C THR A 24 18.88 -17.64 10.53
N CYS A 25 17.61 -17.96 10.72
CA CYS A 25 16.56 -17.72 9.74
C CYS A 25 16.40 -16.20 9.57
N LEU A 26 16.93 -15.63 8.49
CA LEU A 26 16.61 -14.26 8.09
C LEU A 26 15.17 -14.26 7.58
N THR A 27 14.22 -13.89 8.43
CA THR A 27 12.90 -13.49 7.96
C THR A 27 13.06 -12.16 7.21
N PRO A 28 12.70 -12.08 5.91
CA PRO A 28 12.72 -10.81 5.20
C PRO A 28 11.76 -9.84 5.92
N ALA A 29 12.27 -8.69 6.33
CA ALA A 29 11.44 -7.60 6.81
C ALA A 29 10.61 -7.11 5.62
N VAL A 30 9.32 -7.42 5.62
CA VAL A 30 8.38 -6.88 4.63
C VAL A 30 8.20 -5.41 4.98
N ALA A 31 8.72 -4.51 4.15
CA ALA A 31 8.51 -3.08 4.31
C ALA A 31 7.00 -2.79 4.36
N ALA A 32 6.59 -1.97 5.31
CA ALA A 32 5.18 -1.67 5.48
C ALA A 32 4.67 -0.83 4.31
N ASP A 33 3.52 -1.21 3.76
CA ASP A 33 2.96 -0.64 2.53
C ASP A 33 1.88 0.42 2.84
N PRO A 34 2.13 1.71 2.54
CA PRO A 34 1.14 2.76 2.75
C PRO A 34 0.00 2.76 1.74
N THR A 35 0.03 1.95 0.68
CA THR A 35 -1.05 1.92 -0.31
C THR A 35 -2.35 1.32 0.26
N GLY A 36 -3.48 1.73 -0.30
CA GLY A 36 -4.83 1.29 0.07
C GLY A 36 -5.71 2.42 0.58
N ASP A 37 -6.89 2.06 1.12
CA ASP A 37 -7.85 3.02 1.65
C ASP A 37 -7.71 3.15 3.17
N TRP A 38 -7.69 4.39 3.63
CA TRP A 38 -7.44 4.75 5.01
C TRP A 38 -8.54 5.66 5.53
N ARG A 39 -9.20 5.28 6.63
CA ARG A 39 -10.16 6.12 7.34
C ARG A 39 -9.41 7.13 8.19
N VAL A 40 -9.71 8.41 8.00
CA VAL A 40 -9.14 9.50 8.79
C VAL A 40 -9.58 9.41 10.25
N ALA A 41 -8.84 10.04 11.17
CA ALA A 41 -8.99 9.82 12.61
C ALA A 41 -10.38 10.23 13.16
N ASP A 42 -11.01 11.25 12.58
CA ASP A 42 -12.36 11.71 12.94
C ASP A 42 -13.48 10.98 12.18
N GLU A 43 -13.13 9.99 11.35
CA GLU A 43 -14.03 9.10 10.62
C GLU A 43 -14.98 9.82 9.64
N VAL A 44 -14.62 11.00 9.16
CA VAL A 44 -15.46 11.75 8.19
C VAL A 44 -15.15 11.43 6.73
N ALA A 45 -14.00 10.81 6.45
CA ALA A 45 -13.56 10.48 5.10
C ALA A 45 -12.70 9.21 5.06
N ASN A 46 -12.60 8.61 3.87
CA ASN A 46 -11.54 7.65 3.55
C ASN A 46 -10.66 8.23 2.45
N ILE A 47 -9.35 8.11 2.61
CA ILE A 47 -8.34 8.53 1.64
C ILE A 47 -7.78 7.28 0.97
N ARG A 48 -7.90 7.20 -0.36
CA ARG A 48 -7.18 6.20 -1.14
C ARG A 48 -5.77 6.68 -1.38
N VAL A 49 -4.80 5.84 -1.07
CA VAL A 49 -3.37 6.12 -1.22
C VAL A 49 -2.77 5.17 -2.25
N ALA A 50 -2.03 5.74 -3.21
CA ALA A 50 -1.39 5.01 -4.29
C ALA A 50 -0.06 5.63 -4.69
N GLN A 51 0.80 4.85 -5.35
CA GLN A 51 2.01 5.36 -5.96
C GLN A 51 1.70 5.86 -7.38
N CYS A 52 1.82 7.17 -7.60
CA CYS A 52 1.59 7.81 -8.89
C CYS A 52 2.85 8.59 -9.29
N ASN A 53 3.38 8.34 -10.48
CA ASN A 53 4.51 9.08 -11.05
C ASN A 53 5.77 9.13 -10.14
N GLY A 54 6.06 8.06 -9.41
CA GLY A 54 7.25 7.95 -8.55
C GLY A 54 7.08 8.48 -7.12
N SER A 55 5.96 9.13 -6.81
CA SER A 55 5.61 9.60 -5.45
C SER A 55 4.35 8.92 -4.94
N MET A 56 4.17 8.88 -3.61
CA MET A 56 2.90 8.51 -3.01
C MET A 56 1.93 9.69 -3.05
N TRP A 57 0.68 9.40 -3.39
CA TRP A 57 -0.43 10.35 -3.44
C TRP A 57 -1.62 9.78 -2.68
N GLY A 58 -2.48 10.67 -2.20
CA GLY A 58 -3.70 10.29 -1.50
C GLY A 58 -4.84 11.19 -1.92
N ALA A 59 -6.00 10.62 -2.27
CA ALA A 59 -7.20 11.37 -2.63
C ALA A 59 -8.43 10.89 -1.87
N VAL A 60 -9.39 11.78 -1.63
CA VAL A 60 -10.66 11.43 -0.98
C VAL A 60 -11.41 10.42 -1.82
N ALA A 61 -11.65 9.22 -1.29
CA ALA A 61 -12.33 8.12 -1.98
C ALA A 61 -13.73 7.83 -1.41
N TRP A 62 -14.02 8.33 -0.21
CA TRP A 62 -15.34 8.25 0.41
C TRP A 62 -15.52 9.37 1.43
N GLU A 63 -16.75 9.80 1.62
CA GLU A 63 -17.15 10.84 2.56
C GLU A 63 -18.35 10.37 3.37
N LYS A 64 -18.34 10.64 4.69
CA LYS A 64 -19.48 10.38 5.57
C LYS A 64 -20.69 11.22 5.19
N ALA A 65 -20.46 12.46 4.75
CA ALA A 65 -21.46 13.36 4.20
C ALA A 65 -21.03 13.76 2.78
N PRO A 66 -21.52 13.06 1.74
CA PRO A 66 -21.15 13.33 0.35
C PRO A 66 -21.59 14.71 -0.14
N GLY A 67 -20.86 15.25 -1.11
CA GLY A 67 -21.21 16.50 -1.78
C GLY A 67 -20.51 17.72 -1.21
N GLY A 68 -19.46 17.51 -0.41
CA GLY A 68 -18.60 18.58 0.10
C GLY A 68 -17.93 19.38 -1.04
N ARG A 69 -17.57 20.61 -0.69
CA ARG A 69 -16.81 21.53 -1.54
C ARG A 69 -15.66 22.13 -0.77
N ASP A 70 -14.66 22.56 -1.50
CA ASP A 70 -13.44 23.14 -0.94
C ASP A 70 -13.60 24.61 -0.53
N GLU A 71 -14.63 24.92 0.26
CA GLU A 71 -15.09 26.29 0.54
C GLU A 71 -14.03 27.19 1.20
N ASN A 72 -13.11 26.56 1.95
CA ASN A 72 -12.04 27.24 2.68
C ASN A 72 -10.79 27.48 1.83
N ASN A 73 -10.76 27.06 0.55
CA ASN A 73 -9.58 27.25 -0.28
C ASN A 73 -9.21 28.74 -0.39
N PRO A 74 -7.94 29.14 -0.15
CA PRO A 74 -7.52 30.53 -0.32
C PRO A 74 -7.61 31.01 -1.77
N ASP A 75 -7.52 30.09 -2.74
CA ASP A 75 -7.76 30.36 -4.16
C ASP A 75 -9.26 30.31 -4.45
N VAL A 76 -9.84 31.47 -4.76
CA VAL A 76 -11.27 31.64 -5.07
C VAL A 76 -11.72 30.74 -6.22
N SER A 77 -10.85 30.46 -7.19
CA SER A 77 -11.19 29.60 -8.33
C SER A 77 -11.40 28.14 -7.93
N LYS A 78 -10.83 27.71 -6.79
CA LYS A 78 -10.90 26.34 -6.29
C LYS A 78 -12.03 26.12 -5.29
N LYS A 79 -12.64 27.18 -4.75
CA LYS A 79 -13.67 27.06 -3.69
C LYS A 79 -14.88 26.22 -4.04
N ASN A 80 -15.16 26.05 -5.33
CA ASN A 80 -16.31 25.29 -5.83
C ASN A 80 -15.97 23.86 -6.27
N ARG A 81 -14.71 23.42 -6.18
CA ARG A 81 -14.34 22.07 -6.59
C ARG A 81 -14.90 21.04 -5.59
N PRO A 82 -15.34 19.86 -6.07
CA PRO A 82 -15.74 18.77 -5.19
C PRO A 82 -14.59 18.31 -4.29
N THR A 83 -14.91 17.95 -3.05
CA THR A 83 -13.95 17.33 -2.13
C THR A 83 -13.70 15.85 -2.47
N MET A 84 -14.68 15.16 -3.05
CA MET A 84 -14.50 13.81 -3.60
C MET A 84 -13.44 13.80 -4.71
N GLY A 85 -12.46 12.89 -4.63
CA GLY A 85 -11.32 12.82 -5.54
C GLY A 85 -10.26 13.90 -5.34
N MET A 86 -10.43 14.81 -4.37
CA MET A 86 -9.46 15.86 -4.12
C MET A 86 -8.17 15.30 -3.53
N PRO A 87 -6.98 15.69 -4.03
CA PRO A 87 -5.71 15.31 -3.43
C PRO A 87 -5.59 15.84 -2.00
N THR A 88 -5.34 14.93 -1.06
CA THR A 88 -5.08 15.21 0.35
C THR A 88 -3.61 14.97 0.68
N LEU A 89 -3.02 13.86 0.23
CA LEU A 89 -1.56 13.63 0.33
C LEU A 89 -0.93 13.92 -1.03
N ILE A 90 0.06 14.80 -1.05
CA ILE A 90 0.60 15.42 -2.26
C ILE A 90 2.11 15.18 -2.31
N ASP A 91 2.58 14.60 -3.43
CA ASP A 91 4.00 14.37 -3.75
C ASP A 91 4.82 13.77 -2.59
N MET A 92 4.31 12.73 -1.95
CA MET A 92 4.98 12.08 -0.80
C MET A 92 6.13 11.20 -1.30
N LYS A 93 7.36 11.68 -1.17
CA LYS A 93 8.59 11.00 -1.61
C LYS A 93 9.14 10.08 -0.54
N LYS A 94 9.51 8.85 -0.93
CA LYS A 94 10.13 7.87 -0.01
C LYS A 94 11.46 8.42 0.51
N LYS A 95 11.64 8.39 1.84
CA LYS A 95 12.92 8.70 2.46
C LYS A 95 13.87 7.51 2.38
N PRO A 96 15.14 7.70 1.99
CA PRO A 96 16.10 6.61 1.93
C PRO A 96 16.32 5.94 3.29
N GLY A 97 16.31 4.61 3.32
CA GLY A 97 16.68 3.82 4.49
C GLY A 97 15.65 3.74 5.61
N VAL A 98 14.45 4.33 5.46
CA VAL A 98 13.37 4.29 6.47
C VAL A 98 12.00 4.10 5.82
N ASP A 99 11.05 3.52 6.57
CA ASP A 99 9.66 3.40 6.13
C ASP A 99 8.84 4.68 6.36
N GLN A 100 9.32 5.78 5.76
CA GLN A 100 8.69 7.09 5.84
C GLN A 100 8.70 7.77 4.46
N TRP A 101 7.66 8.54 4.19
CA TRP A 101 7.58 9.41 3.02
C TRP A 101 7.33 10.85 3.46
N GLU A 102 7.80 11.80 2.66
CA GLU A 102 7.76 13.24 2.96
C GLU A 102 7.24 14.03 1.77
N GLY A 103 6.35 14.97 2.02
CA GLY A 103 5.64 15.75 1.00
C GLY A 103 4.73 16.78 1.65
N GLN A 104 3.51 16.92 1.13
CA GLN A 104 2.54 17.88 1.66
C GLN A 104 1.18 17.23 1.95
N VAL A 105 0.46 17.74 2.94
CA VAL A 105 -0.94 17.42 3.18
C VAL A 105 -1.80 18.67 3.01
N TYR A 106 -2.89 18.54 2.27
CA TYR A 106 -3.92 19.57 2.16
C TYR A 106 -5.06 19.28 3.14
N ASN A 107 -5.45 20.28 3.94
CA ASN A 107 -6.61 20.19 4.82
C ASN A 107 -7.74 21.08 4.32
N ALA A 108 -8.80 20.50 3.78
CA ALA A 108 -9.96 21.24 3.28
C ALA A 108 -10.74 21.99 4.38
N LYS A 109 -10.56 21.61 5.66
CA LYS A 109 -11.26 22.25 6.79
C LYS A 109 -10.74 23.65 7.09
N ASP A 110 -9.47 23.93 6.80
CA ASP A 110 -8.84 25.24 7.01
C ASP A 110 -8.22 25.82 5.73
N GLY A 111 -8.26 25.06 4.62
CA GLY A 111 -7.75 25.45 3.32
C GLY A 111 -6.22 25.50 3.24
N GLN A 112 -5.51 24.93 4.20
CA GLN A 112 -4.05 25.05 4.29
C GLN A 112 -3.31 23.83 3.73
N LEU A 113 -2.08 24.10 3.29
CA LEU A 113 -1.07 23.08 2.98
C LEU A 113 -0.04 23.01 4.10
N TYR A 114 0.30 21.81 4.52
CA TYR A 114 1.31 21.55 5.54
C TYR A 114 2.41 20.66 4.98
N SER A 115 3.67 20.95 5.30
CA SER A 115 4.75 19.98 5.13
C SER A 115 4.45 18.77 6.01
N ALA A 116 4.48 17.58 5.44
CA ALA A 116 4.03 16.39 6.15
C ALA A 116 4.85 15.15 5.86
N THR A 117 4.76 14.20 6.79
CA THR A 117 5.29 12.86 6.64
C THR A 117 4.18 11.83 6.82
N ILE A 118 4.32 10.71 6.10
CA ILE A 118 3.49 9.53 6.32
C ILE A 118 4.39 8.34 6.72
N THR A 119 3.98 7.62 7.76
CA THR A 119 4.73 6.49 8.32
C THR A 119 3.77 5.35 8.61
N PRO A 120 3.84 4.23 7.89
CA PRO A 120 3.08 3.03 8.21
C PRO A 120 3.49 2.48 9.58
N VAL A 121 2.51 2.16 10.43
CA VAL A 121 2.72 1.57 11.76
C VAL A 121 2.02 0.21 11.80
N GLY A 122 2.78 -0.84 11.49
CA GLY A 122 2.21 -2.18 11.29
C GLY A 122 1.37 -2.25 10.02
N ALA A 123 0.42 -3.19 9.99
CA ALA A 123 -0.40 -3.43 8.79
C ALA A 123 -1.55 -2.43 8.62
N ASP A 124 -2.14 -1.96 9.73
CA ASP A 124 -3.47 -1.34 9.74
C ASP A 124 -3.49 0.11 10.24
N GLN A 125 -2.33 0.71 10.49
CA GLN A 125 -2.22 2.12 10.89
C GLN A 125 -1.27 2.88 9.98
N LEU A 126 -1.64 4.11 9.65
CA LEU A 126 -0.82 5.06 8.92
C LEU A 126 -0.75 6.35 9.74
N GLU A 127 0.43 6.68 10.24
CA GLU A 127 0.67 7.93 10.95
C GLU A 127 0.90 9.05 9.94
N ILE A 128 0.15 10.14 10.08
CA ILE A 128 0.30 11.39 9.32
C ILE A 128 0.75 12.47 10.30
N LYS A 129 1.88 13.10 10.03
CA LYS A 129 2.36 14.26 10.81
C LYS A 129 2.54 15.45 9.89
N GLY A 130 1.84 16.54 10.18
CA GLY A 130 1.93 17.80 9.45
C GLY A 130 2.51 18.90 10.35
N CYS A 131 3.36 19.77 9.80
CA CYS A 131 3.95 20.89 10.52
C CYS A 131 3.70 22.21 9.78
N VAL A 132 3.29 23.24 10.53
CA VAL A 132 3.26 24.62 10.03
C VAL A 132 4.68 25.19 10.14
N MET A 133 5.27 25.57 9.00
CA MET A 133 6.60 26.19 8.94
C MET A 133 7.72 25.39 9.65
N GLY A 134 7.53 24.08 9.82
CA GLY A 134 8.52 23.15 10.41
C GLY A 134 8.62 23.14 11.94
N PHE A 135 7.83 23.92 12.69
CA PHE A 135 7.94 23.99 14.16
C PHE A 135 6.66 23.72 14.94
N LEU A 136 5.47 24.01 14.40
CA LEU A 136 4.19 23.63 15.00
C LEU A 136 3.66 22.38 14.33
N CYS A 137 3.95 21.22 14.92
CA CYS A 137 3.58 19.93 14.37
C CYS A 137 2.36 19.34 15.08
N GLY A 138 1.41 18.85 14.30
CA GLY A 138 0.31 18.00 14.73
C GLY A 138 0.33 16.69 13.96
N GLY A 139 -0.51 15.73 14.34
CA GLY A 139 -0.62 14.50 13.60
C GLY A 139 -1.89 13.72 13.93
N GLU A 140 -2.21 12.82 13.03
CA GLU A 140 -3.33 11.90 13.14
C GLU A 140 -2.85 10.49 12.79
N THR A 141 -3.51 9.48 13.35
CA THR A 141 -3.33 8.09 12.93
C THR A 141 -4.57 7.63 12.19
N TRP A 142 -4.40 7.31 10.92
CA TRP A 142 -5.45 6.77 10.08
C TRP A 142 -5.51 5.25 10.20
N THR A 143 -6.70 4.71 10.04
CA THR A 143 -6.95 3.26 10.17
C THR A 143 -7.29 2.65 8.83
N ARG A 144 -6.75 1.47 8.55
CA ARG A 144 -7.01 0.79 7.27
C ARG A 144 -8.50 0.43 7.15
N VAL A 145 -9.07 0.69 5.98
CA VAL A 145 -10.39 0.17 5.59
C VAL A 145 -10.17 -1.19 4.92
N GLY A 146 -10.75 -2.27 5.47
CA GLY A 146 -10.57 -3.63 4.95
C GLY A 146 -11.63 -4.01 3.90
N PRO A 147 -11.46 -5.17 3.21
CA PRO A 147 -10.26 -5.53 2.44
C PRO A 147 -9.92 -4.45 1.40
N PRO A 148 -8.72 -4.43 0.80
CA PRO A 148 -8.36 -3.39 -0.16
C PRO A 148 -9.45 -3.26 -1.23
N ILE A 149 -9.98 -2.05 -1.44
CA ILE A 149 -10.73 -1.77 -2.68
C ILE A 149 -9.77 -2.20 -3.80
N PRO A 150 -10.22 -3.00 -4.80
CA PRO A 150 -9.35 -3.62 -5.79
C PRO A 150 -8.26 -2.65 -6.17
N ALA A 151 -7.04 -3.04 -5.81
CA ALA A 151 -5.88 -2.18 -5.85
C ALA A 151 -5.90 -1.41 -7.16
N SER A 152 -5.75 -0.08 -7.10
CA SER A 152 -5.49 0.66 -8.32
C SER A 152 -4.42 -0.11 -9.12
N PRO A 153 -4.59 -0.33 -10.43
CA PRO A 153 -3.56 -0.98 -11.25
C PRO A 153 -2.15 -0.41 -11.00
N ALA A 154 -2.07 0.88 -10.64
CA ALA A 154 -0.84 1.54 -10.21
C ALA A 154 -0.19 0.92 -8.94
N ASN A 155 -0.98 0.50 -7.95
CA ASN A 155 -0.48 -0.19 -6.75
C ASN A 155 0.10 -1.58 -7.07
N THR A 156 -0.38 -2.21 -8.15
CA THR A 156 0.13 -3.52 -8.60
C THR A 156 1.46 -3.37 -9.34
N ALA A 157 1.62 -2.29 -10.12
CA ALA A 157 2.88 -1.94 -10.78
C ALA A 157 3.98 -1.52 -9.79
N ALA A 158 3.63 -0.88 -8.68
CA ALA A 158 4.57 -0.54 -7.61
C ALA A 158 5.09 -1.77 -6.84
N LYS A 159 4.25 -2.79 -6.67
CA LYS A 159 4.58 -4.04 -5.94
C LYS A 159 5.36 -5.08 -6.76
N GLY A 160 5.36 -4.97 -8.09
CA GLY A 160 5.98 -5.95 -8.97
C GLY A 160 6.83 -5.28 -10.04
N GLY A 161 8.14 -5.59 -10.06
CA GLY A 161 8.93 -5.41 -11.27
C GLY A 161 8.16 -6.00 -12.46
N ALA A 162 7.98 -5.18 -13.49
CA ALA A 162 7.10 -5.41 -14.63
C ALA A 162 6.96 -6.89 -15.04
N PRO A 163 5.74 -7.43 -15.18
CA PRO A 163 5.55 -8.66 -15.92
C PRO A 163 6.07 -8.42 -17.34
N LYS A 164 7.13 -9.14 -17.71
CA LYS A 164 7.64 -9.18 -19.08
C LYS A 164 6.59 -9.90 -19.93
N THR A 165 5.57 -9.18 -20.42
CA THR A 165 4.64 -9.70 -21.40
C THR A 165 5.35 -9.77 -22.73
N THR A 166 5.90 -10.94 -23.05
CA THR A 166 6.16 -11.31 -24.45
C THR A 166 4.84 -11.24 -25.20
N GLY A 167 4.82 -10.43 -26.25
CA GLY A 167 3.60 -9.99 -26.90
C GLY A 167 2.74 -11.09 -27.51
N ALA A 168 1.44 -10.84 -27.50
CA ALA A 168 0.52 -11.20 -28.56
C ALA A 168 -0.74 -10.33 -28.41
N ALA A 169 -0.97 -9.43 -29.37
CA ALA A 169 -2.18 -8.64 -29.45
C ALA A 169 -3.38 -9.53 -29.87
N PRO A 170 -4.58 -9.38 -29.29
CA PRO A 170 -5.78 -9.98 -29.85
C PRO A 170 -6.49 -8.97 -30.78
N LYS A 171 -6.60 -9.38 -32.04
CA LYS A 171 -7.44 -8.77 -33.07
C LYS A 171 -8.92 -8.98 -32.73
N ALA A 172 -9.73 -7.94 -32.89
CA ALA A 172 -11.19 -7.98 -32.77
C ALA A 172 -11.86 -8.77 -33.90
N ALA A 173 -12.89 -9.57 -33.56
CA ALA A 173 -14.09 -9.81 -34.38
C ALA A 173 -15.06 -10.79 -33.67
N GLY A 174 -16.38 -10.49 -33.73
CA GLY A 174 -17.41 -11.53 -33.91
C GLY A 174 -18.44 -11.76 -32.80
N THR A 175 -19.67 -11.33 -33.08
CA THR A 175 -20.98 -11.62 -32.43
C THR A 175 -21.38 -13.10 -32.35
N ALA A 176 -22.09 -13.53 -31.28
CA ALA A 176 -23.37 -14.27 -31.28
C ALA A 176 -23.73 -14.86 -29.88
N ALA A 177 -25.01 -15.16 -29.67
CA ALA A 177 -25.71 -15.27 -28.39
C ALA A 177 -25.98 -16.71 -27.85
N ALA A 178 -26.46 -16.73 -26.59
CA ALA A 178 -27.38 -17.69 -25.92
C ALA A 178 -26.84 -18.95 -25.19
N ALA A 179 -27.44 -19.17 -24.01
CA ALA A 179 -27.24 -20.16 -22.92
C ALA A 179 -27.84 -21.57 -23.25
N PRO A 180 -27.91 -22.61 -22.35
CA PRO A 180 -27.84 -22.63 -20.87
C PRO A 180 -27.05 -23.79 -20.19
N ALA A 181 -27.07 -23.80 -18.84
CA ALA A 181 -26.36 -24.67 -17.88
C ALA A 181 -26.85 -26.15 -17.81
N PRO A 182 -26.18 -27.03 -17.03
CA PRO A 182 -26.63 -27.33 -15.65
C PRO A 182 -25.49 -27.57 -14.60
N ALA A 183 -25.88 -28.04 -13.41
CA ALA A 183 -25.38 -27.68 -12.07
C ALA A 183 -24.50 -28.73 -11.31
N THR A 184 -24.16 -28.36 -10.05
CA THR A 184 -23.63 -29.12 -8.87
C THR A 184 -22.09 -29.20 -8.76
N ALA A 185 -21.40 -29.10 -7.61
CA ALA A 185 -21.73 -29.15 -6.18
C ALA A 185 -20.68 -28.38 -5.31
N ALA A 186 -21.03 -28.05 -4.05
CA ALA A 186 -20.13 -27.54 -3.00
C ALA A 186 -19.51 -28.70 -2.15
N PRO A 187 -18.53 -28.45 -1.25
CA PRO A 187 -18.89 -27.95 0.08
C PRO A 187 -17.96 -26.89 0.71
N LYS A 188 -18.53 -26.30 1.77
CA LYS A 188 -18.14 -25.20 2.65
C LYS A 188 -16.76 -25.32 3.32
N SER A 189 -16.13 -24.16 3.55
CA SER A 189 -15.65 -23.82 4.91
C SER A 189 -15.98 -22.35 5.18
N ALA A 190 -16.78 -22.14 6.24
CA ALA A 190 -17.28 -20.84 6.65
C ALA A 190 -16.33 -20.24 7.68
N ALA A 191 -15.74 -19.09 7.36
CA ALA A 191 -15.25 -18.14 8.35
C ALA A 191 -16.23 -16.96 8.38
N ALA A 192 -16.76 -16.67 9.56
CA ALA A 192 -17.86 -15.74 9.79
C ALA A 192 -17.54 -14.33 9.25
N ALA A 193 -18.31 -13.89 8.27
CA ALA A 193 -18.32 -12.51 7.80
C ALA A 193 -18.98 -11.62 8.87
N LYS A 194 -18.23 -10.61 9.33
CA LYS A 194 -18.79 -9.50 10.13
C LYS A 194 -19.76 -8.70 9.24
N PRO A 195 -20.90 -8.20 9.76
CA PRO A 195 -21.91 -7.60 8.90
C PRO A 195 -21.49 -6.19 8.46
N GLY A 196 -21.56 -5.93 7.16
CA GLY A 196 -22.04 -4.64 6.65
C GLY A 196 -21.00 -3.60 6.20
N GLN A 197 -20.39 -3.81 5.03
CA GLN A 197 -20.24 -2.74 4.05
C GLN A 197 -20.61 -3.31 2.67
N LYS A 198 -21.89 -3.20 2.34
CA LYS A 198 -22.38 -3.40 0.98
C LYS A 198 -21.67 -2.33 0.13
N GLY A 199 -20.80 -2.76 -0.78
CA GLY A 199 -19.87 -1.88 -1.50
C GLY A 199 -20.55 -0.61 -1.97
N VAL A 200 -20.13 0.52 -1.40
CA VAL A 200 -20.33 1.82 -2.04
C VAL A 200 -19.59 1.71 -3.37
N ALA A 201 -20.26 1.99 -4.48
CA ALA A 201 -19.61 2.00 -5.78
C ALA A 201 -18.33 2.84 -5.68
N ASP A 202 -17.20 2.29 -6.10
CA ASP A 202 -15.93 3.01 -6.09
C ASP A 202 -15.98 4.11 -7.15
N VAL A 203 -16.46 5.29 -6.75
CA VAL A 203 -16.70 6.42 -7.66
C VAL A 203 -15.39 7.05 -8.13
N VAL A 204 -14.33 6.94 -7.33
CA VAL A 204 -13.04 7.60 -7.59
C VAL A 204 -12.12 6.72 -8.44
N GLY A 205 -12.16 5.40 -8.27
CA GLY A 205 -11.36 4.48 -9.08
C GLY A 205 -9.84 4.69 -8.92
N ASP A 206 -9.12 4.70 -10.03
CA ASP A 206 -7.67 4.91 -10.00
C ASP A 206 -7.31 6.39 -9.76
N ILE A 207 -6.82 6.70 -8.56
CA ILE A 207 -6.44 8.07 -8.21
C ILE A 207 -5.31 8.63 -9.08
N CYS A 208 -4.49 7.77 -9.69
CA CYS A 208 -3.39 8.23 -10.55
C CYS A 208 -3.89 8.85 -11.86
N LEU A 209 -5.16 8.63 -12.23
CA LEU A 209 -5.79 9.22 -13.41
C LEU A 209 -6.51 10.55 -13.10
N LEU A 210 -6.61 10.94 -11.83
CA LEU A 210 -7.24 12.20 -11.45
C LEU A 210 -6.42 13.36 -12.04
N PRO A 211 -7.04 14.37 -12.68
CA PRO A 211 -6.32 15.44 -13.37
C PRO A 211 -5.31 16.17 -12.47
N GLU A 212 -5.69 16.39 -11.20
CA GLU A 212 -4.83 17.04 -10.20
C GLU A 212 -3.66 16.17 -9.72
N ILE A 213 -3.61 14.88 -10.04
CA ILE A 213 -2.51 13.96 -9.69
C ILE A 213 -1.70 13.64 -10.95
N ALA A 214 -2.38 13.33 -12.05
CA ALA A 214 -1.76 13.06 -13.34
C ALA A 214 -0.98 14.26 -13.88
N GLY A 215 -1.46 15.49 -13.64
CA GLY A 215 -0.84 16.73 -14.12
C GLY A 215 0.50 17.10 -13.47
N PHE A 216 0.88 16.45 -12.36
CA PHE A 216 2.18 16.69 -11.70
C PHE A 216 3.34 15.91 -12.31
N ALA A 217 3.12 15.21 -13.42
CA ALA A 217 4.11 14.40 -14.10
C ALA A 217 5.10 15.24 -14.94
N HIS A 218 5.83 16.22 -14.39
CA HIS A 218 6.90 16.93 -15.10
C HIS A 218 8.02 17.44 -14.17
#